data_AF-A0A6P0PEG1-F1
#
_entry.id   AF-A0A6P0PEG1-F1
#
_cell.length_a   1.000
_cell.length_b   1.000
_cell.length_c   1.000
_cell.angle_alpha   90.00
_cell.angle_beta   90.00
_cell.angle_gamma   90.00
#
_symmetry.space_group_name_H-M   'P 1'
#
loop_
_entity.id
_entity.type
_entity.pdbx_description
1 polymer ?
#
loop_
_entity_poly.entity_id
_entity_poly.type
_entity_poly.pdbx_seq_one_letter_code
_entity_poly.pdbx_strand_id
1 'polypeptide(L)'
;MNLVSVNNIIQLAALASVVDGHASDQEKNLIVEMGSDLLNTPQEQVRKILDRCIETFENQGFANHSEAALHSGLDALRSLDPSQKHLAFYICEKVIYQDGIESGEIEFIQQLDQLDRTAFS
;
A
#
# COMPACT_ATOMS: atom_id res chain seq x y z
N MET A 1 4.58 -0.62 16.94
CA MET A 1 3.63 0.25 16.20
C MET A 1 2.20 -0.07 16.65
N ASN A 2 1.22 0.85 16.55
CA ASN A 2 -0.17 0.52 16.90
C ASN A 2 -0.86 -0.21 15.73
N LEU A 3 -1.94 -0.96 16.01
CA LEU A 3 -2.62 -1.79 15.00
C LEU A 3 -3.25 -0.98 13.86
N VAL A 4 -3.71 0.25 14.12
CA VAL A 4 -4.30 1.12 13.10
C VAL A 4 -3.24 1.53 12.08
N SER A 5 -2.09 2.01 12.54
CA SER A 5 -0.96 2.37 11.68
C SER A 5 -0.46 1.17 10.88
N VAL A 6 -0.35 -0.01 11.50
CA VAL A 6 0.03 -1.25 10.79
C VAL A 6 -0.96 -1.56 9.68
N ASN A 7 -2.27 -1.55 9.97
CA ASN A 7 -3.30 -1.80 8.96
C ASN A 7 -3.18 -0.83 7.79
N ASN A 8 -3.02 0.46 8.07
CA ASN A 8 -3.02 1.49 7.03
C ASN A 8 -1.75 1.47 6.17
N ILE A 9 -0.60 1.11 6.76
CA ILE A 9 0.65 0.91 6.01
C ILE A 9 0.53 -0.32 5.09
N ILE A 10 0.03 -1.44 5.59
CA ILE A 10 -0.16 -2.65 4.77
C ILE A 10 -1.24 -2.43 3.71
N GLN A 11 -2.29 -1.66 4.03
CA GLN A 11 -3.33 -1.27 3.07
C GLN A 11 -2.74 -0.49 1.89
N LEU A 12 -1.83 0.45 2.15
CA LEU A 12 -1.15 1.22 1.10
C LEU A 12 -0.27 0.34 0.21
N ALA A 13 0.50 -0.56 0.81
CA ALA A 13 1.33 -1.50 0.05
C ALA A 13 0.47 -2.45 -0.81
N ALA A 14 -0.66 -2.92 -0.27
CA ALA A 14 -1.61 -3.75 -1.00
C ALA A 14 -2.32 -3.00 -2.14
N LEU A 15 -2.59 -1.70 -1.97
CA LEU A 15 -3.11 -0.85 -3.05
C LEU A 15 -2.09 -0.73 -4.18
N ALA A 16 -0.83 -0.44 -3.83
CA ALA A 16 0.24 -0.28 -4.81
C ALA A 16 0.35 -1.51 -5.73
N SER A 17 0.32 -2.72 -5.17
CA SER A 17 0.40 -3.98 -5.92
C SER A 17 -0.85 -4.39 -6.71
N VAL A 18 -1.98 -3.66 -6.61
CA VAL A 18 -3.26 -4.09 -7.24
C VAL A 18 -3.72 -3.13 -8.33
N VAL A 19 -3.21 -1.90 -8.35
CA VAL A 19 -3.70 -0.85 -9.27
C VAL A 19 -3.41 -1.12 -10.74
N ASP A 20 -2.50 -2.03 -11.06
CA ASP A 20 -2.18 -2.49 -12.42
C ASP A 20 -2.96 -3.76 -12.85
N GLY A 21 -3.65 -4.41 -11.91
CA GLY A 21 -4.44 -5.60 -12.16
C GLY A 21 -4.56 -6.49 -10.93
N HIS A 22 -3.44 -7.08 -10.50
CA HIS A 22 -3.40 -8.11 -9.47
C HIS A 22 -2.03 -8.17 -8.82
N ALA A 23 -2.01 -8.26 -7.49
CA ALA A 23 -0.78 -8.45 -6.74
C ALA A 23 -0.17 -9.82 -7.00
N SER A 24 1.10 -9.82 -7.38
CA SER A 24 1.87 -11.04 -7.59
C SER A 24 2.23 -11.71 -6.26
N ASP A 25 2.59 -13.00 -6.33
CA ASP A 25 3.07 -13.71 -5.14
C ASP A 25 4.40 -13.16 -4.61
N GLN A 26 5.23 -12.57 -5.47
CA GLN A 26 6.51 -11.99 -5.07
C GLN A 26 6.29 -10.71 -4.28
N GLU A 27 5.43 -9.82 -4.76
CA GLU A 27 5.01 -8.61 -4.08
C GLU A 27 4.37 -8.93 -2.73
N LYS A 28 3.44 -9.88 -2.70
CA LYS A 28 2.79 -10.30 -1.45
C LYS A 28 3.81 -10.77 -0.42
N ASN A 29 4.78 -11.58 -0.85
CA ASN A 29 5.81 -12.08 0.05
C ASN A 29 6.72 -10.95 0.54
N LEU A 30 7.07 -10.00 -0.33
CA LEU A 30 7.86 -8.84 0.04
C LEU A 30 7.13 -7.94 1.04
N ILE A 31 5.83 -7.68 0.84
CA ILE A 31 5.00 -6.92 1.78
C ILE A 31 4.98 -7.61 3.15
N VAL A 32 4.85 -8.94 3.19
CA VAL A 32 4.84 -9.71 4.44
C VAL A 32 6.19 -9.65 5.15
N GLU A 33 7.29 -9.80 4.42
CA GLU A 33 8.65 -9.72 4.97
C GLU A 33 8.92 -8.32 5.54
N MET A 34 8.82 -7.29 4.70
CA MET A 34 9.08 -5.91 5.09
C MET A 34 8.11 -5.42 6.16
N GLY A 35 6.82 -5.74 6.01
CA GLY A 35 5.79 -5.38 6.99
C GLY A 35 6.06 -6.04 8.35
N SER A 36 6.60 -7.25 8.37
CA SER A 36 6.93 -7.91 9.63
C SER A 36 8.11 -7.24 10.33
N ASP A 37 9.20 -7.04 9.59
CA ASP A 37 10.46 -6.51 10.11
C ASP A 37 10.34 -5.05 10.50
N LEU A 38 9.76 -4.21 9.63
CA LEU A 38 9.73 -2.76 9.81
C LEU A 38 8.61 -2.30 10.74
N LEU A 39 7.50 -3.05 10.81
CA LEU A 39 6.35 -2.69 11.66
C LEU A 39 6.35 -3.41 13.01
N ASN A 40 7.33 -4.30 13.25
CA ASN A 40 7.42 -5.18 14.42
C ASN A 40 6.11 -5.94 14.66
N THR A 41 5.63 -6.60 13.60
CA THR A 41 4.35 -7.32 13.56
C THR A 41 4.59 -8.75 13.07
N PRO A 42 3.98 -9.80 13.65
CA PRO A 42 4.18 -11.17 13.17
C PRO A 42 3.77 -11.34 11.70
N GLN A 43 4.56 -12.08 10.91
CA GLN A 43 4.28 -12.35 9.49
C GLN A 43 2.86 -12.88 9.24
N GLU A 44 2.35 -13.77 10.10
CA GLU A 44 0.98 -14.30 10.00
C GLU A 44 -0.07 -13.18 10.10
N GLN A 45 0.15 -12.20 10.97
CA GLN A 45 -0.74 -11.07 11.11
C GLN A 45 -0.66 -10.13 9.90
N VAL A 46 0.54 -9.86 9.40
CA VAL A 46 0.74 -9.05 8.19
C VAL A 46 0.04 -9.72 7.00
N ARG A 47 0.24 -11.03 6.80
CA ARG A 47 -0.41 -11.84 5.76
C ARG A 47 -1.93 -11.73 5.84
N LYS A 48 -2.52 -11.90 7.02
CA LYS A 48 -3.98 -11.79 7.20
C LYS A 48 -4.53 -10.42 6.82
N ILE A 49 -3.81 -9.34 7.15
CA ILE A 49 -4.21 -7.98 6.78
C ILE A 49 -4.11 -7.81 5.27
N LEU A 50 -2.98 -8.21 4.69
CA LEU A 50 -2.69 -8.12 3.27
C LEU A 50 -3.72 -8.86 2.43
N ASP A 51 -3.97 -10.15 2.72
CA ASP A 51 -4.89 -10.98 1.96
C ASP A 51 -6.31 -10.39 1.95
N ARG A 52 -6.77 -9.88 3.10
CA ARG A 52 -8.06 -9.19 3.22
C ARG A 52 -8.11 -7.90 2.40
N CYS A 53 -7.02 -7.11 2.38
CA CYS A 53 -6.94 -5.89 1.60
C CYS A 53 -7.01 -6.19 0.10
N ILE A 54 -6.18 -7.12 -0.39
CA ILE A 54 -6.15 -7.53 -1.80
C ILE A 54 -7.53 -8.05 -2.23
N GLU A 55 -8.12 -8.98 -1.47
CA GLU A 55 -9.47 -9.49 -1.77
C GLU A 55 -10.49 -8.35 -1.86
N THR A 56 -10.42 -7.37 -0.96
CA THR A 56 -11.32 -6.21 -0.98
C THR A 56 -11.12 -5.36 -2.23
N PHE A 57 -9.87 -5.07 -2.61
CA PHE A 57 -9.55 -4.18 -3.73
C PHE A 57 -9.83 -4.79 -5.09
N GLU A 58 -9.55 -6.09 -5.25
CA GLU A 58 -9.91 -6.84 -6.45
C GLU A 58 -11.43 -6.90 -6.63
N ASN A 59 -12.18 -7.17 -5.55
CA ASN A 59 -13.65 -7.16 -5.59
C ASN A 59 -14.26 -5.78 -5.88
N GLN A 60 -13.59 -4.70 -5.46
CA GLN A 60 -13.98 -3.33 -5.78
C GLN A 60 -13.47 -2.88 -7.16
N GLY A 61 -12.66 -3.70 -7.85
CA GLY A 61 -12.14 -3.44 -9.18
C GLY A 61 -11.21 -2.23 -9.22
N PHE A 62 -10.36 -2.03 -8.22
CA PHE A 62 -9.48 -0.86 -8.12
C PHE A 62 -8.50 -0.72 -9.28
N ALA A 63 -8.09 -1.82 -9.92
CA ALA A 63 -7.33 -1.79 -11.17
C ALA A 63 -8.01 -0.99 -12.30
N ASN A 64 -9.34 -0.87 -12.28
CA ASN A 64 -10.12 -0.13 -13.28
C ASN A 64 -10.71 1.19 -12.73
N HIS A 65 -10.47 1.51 -11.46
CA HIS A 65 -11.07 2.66 -10.78
C HIS A 65 -10.01 3.46 -10.00
N SER A 66 -9.06 4.06 -10.73
CA SER A 66 -7.90 4.76 -10.16
C SER A 66 -8.28 5.87 -9.16
N GLU A 67 -9.37 6.60 -9.39
CA GLU A 67 -9.86 7.63 -8.46
C GLU A 67 -10.30 7.03 -7.10
N ALA A 68 -11.01 5.90 -7.13
CA ALA A 68 -11.42 5.21 -5.91
C ALA A 68 -10.21 4.63 -5.15
N ALA A 69 -9.23 4.10 -5.89
CA ALA A 69 -7.96 3.63 -5.31
C ALA A 69 -7.19 4.78 -4.62
N LEU A 70 -7.10 5.94 -5.28
CA LEU A 70 -6.44 7.14 -4.72
C LEU A 70 -7.15 7.64 -3.47
N HIS A 71 -8.50 7.69 -3.48
CA HIS A 71 -9.26 8.05 -2.28
C HIS A 71 -8.99 7.08 -1.12
N SER A 72 -8.97 5.77 -1.39
CA SER A 72 -8.63 4.77 -0.36
C SER A 72 -7.21 4.96 0.19
N GLY A 73 -6.24 5.23 -0.68
CA GLY A 73 -4.87 5.53 -0.27
C GLY A 73 -4.77 6.79 0.58
N LEU A 74 -5.47 7.86 0.22
CA LEU A 74 -5.48 9.11 0.99
C LEU A 74 -6.08 8.92 2.38
N ASP A 75 -7.15 8.14 2.49
CA ASP A 75 -7.75 7.82 3.78
C ASP A 75 -6.82 7.00 4.68
N ALA A 76 -6.05 6.06 4.11
CA ALA A 76 -5.01 5.36 4.84
C ALA A 76 -3.91 6.33 5.33
N LEU A 77 -3.41 7.21 4.45
CA LEU A 77 -2.36 8.19 4.78
C LEU A 77 -2.76 9.19 5.87
N ARG A 78 -4.02 9.63 5.89
CA ARG A 78 -4.55 10.60 6.87
C ARG A 78 -4.33 10.21 8.32
N SER A 79 -4.30 8.92 8.60
CA SER A 79 -4.14 8.36 9.94
C SER A 79 -2.68 8.22 10.40
N LEU A 80 -1.73 8.40 9.48
CA LEU A 80 -0.31 8.13 9.68
C LEU A 80 0.43 9.43 10.01
N ASP A 81 1.34 9.35 10.98
CA ASP A 81 2.29 10.43 11.24
C ASP A 81 3.36 10.52 10.12
N PRO A 82 4.14 11.62 10.02
CA PRO A 82 5.11 11.78 8.95
C PRO A 82 6.14 10.64 8.81
N SER A 83 6.58 10.05 9.92
CA SER A 83 7.53 8.92 9.88
C SER A 83 6.87 7.64 9.38
N GLN A 84 5.61 7.42 9.74
CA GLN A 84 4.81 6.29 9.27
C GLN A 84 4.46 6.43 7.78
N LYS A 85 4.14 7.64 7.31
CA LYS A 85 3.93 7.92 5.89
C LYS A 85 5.19 7.62 5.08
N HIS A 86 6.35 8.08 5.56
CA HIS A 86 7.62 7.79 4.91
C HIS A 86 7.89 6.28 4.81
N LEU A 87 7.62 5.55 5.89
CA LEU A 87 7.75 4.10 5.89
C LEU A 87 6.76 3.42 4.93
N ALA A 88 5.51 3.90 4.86
CA ALA A 88 4.52 3.39 3.92
C ALA A 88 4.97 3.54 2.47
N PHE A 89 5.41 4.74 2.10
CA PHE A 89 5.92 5.01 0.75
C PHE A 89 7.18 4.20 0.43
N TYR A 90 8.07 4.02 1.41
CA TYR A 90 9.25 3.17 1.24
C TYR A 90 8.87 1.71 0.92
N ILE A 91 7.90 1.14 1.64
CA ILE A 91 7.42 -0.22 1.36
C ILE A 91 6.78 -0.29 -0.03
N CYS A 92 5.89 0.66 -0.37
CA CYS A 92 5.25 0.69 -1.68
C CYS A 92 6.27 0.77 -2.82
N GLU A 93 7.29 1.62 -2.66
CA GLU A 93 8.37 1.75 -3.64
C GLU A 93 9.10 0.41 -3.84
N LYS A 94 9.41 -0.33 -2.77
CA LYS A 94 10.05 -1.64 -2.89
C LYS A 94 9.19 -2.69 -3.57
N VAL A 95 7.89 -2.66 -3.33
CA VAL A 95 6.90 -3.54 -3.97
C VAL A 95 6.88 -3.31 -5.47
N ILE A 96 6.71 -2.06 -5.90
CA ILE A 96 6.65 -1.67 -7.32
C ILE A 96 7.92 -2.08 -8.08
N TYR A 97 9.08 -2.04 -7.42
CA TYR A 97 10.34 -2.44 -8.06
C TYR A 97 10.59 -3.95 -8.04
N GLN A 98 9.75 -4.76 -7.40
CA GLN A 98 9.96 -6.21 -7.23
C GLN A 98 9.81 -6.96 -8.55
N ASP A 99 8.77 -6.68 -9.32
CA ASP A 99 8.45 -7.40 -10.56
C ASP A 99 8.91 -6.68 -11.84
N GLY A 100 9.52 -5.50 -11.68
CA GLY A 100 9.87 -4.60 -12.77
C GLY A 100 8.95 -3.39 -12.77
N ILE A 101 9.39 -2.29 -13.38
CA ILE A 101 8.66 -1.02 -13.32
C ILE A 101 7.35 -1.12 -14.12
N GLU A 102 6.23 -1.18 -13.41
CA GLU A 102 4.88 -1.04 -13.95
C GLU A 102 4.46 0.43 -13.91
N SER A 103 4.14 1.02 -15.08
CA SER A 103 3.88 2.47 -15.17
C SER A 103 2.67 2.92 -14.36
N GLY A 104 1.68 2.04 -14.17
CA GLY A 104 0.44 2.33 -13.44
C GLY A 104 0.67 2.49 -11.94
N GLU A 105 1.49 1.63 -11.33
CA GLU A 105 1.77 1.69 -9.90
C GLU A 105 2.64 2.90 -9.53
N ILE A 106 3.62 3.23 -10.38
CA ILE A 106 4.43 4.44 -10.21
C ILE A 106 3.55 5.68 -10.29
N GLU A 107 2.68 5.76 -11.31
CA GLU A 107 1.76 6.89 -11.46
C GLU A 107 0.85 7.02 -10.24
N PHE A 108 0.32 5.91 -9.74
CA PHE A 108 -0.50 5.88 -8.54
C PHE A 108 0.22 6.46 -7.31
N ILE A 109 1.43 5.99 -7.02
CA ILE A 109 2.19 6.47 -5.85
C ILE A 109 2.59 7.95 -5.99
N GLN A 110 2.96 8.39 -7.19
CA GLN A 110 3.29 9.80 -7.45
C GLN A 110 2.08 10.71 -7.26
N GLN A 111 0.91 10.33 -7.78
CA GLN A 111 -0.32 11.07 -7.59
C GLN A 111 -0.71 11.11 -6.11
N LEU A 112 -0.54 9.99 -5.38
CA LEU A 112 -0.85 9.91 -3.97
C LEU A 112 0.04 10.82 -3.11
N ASP A 113 1.35 10.86 -3.35
CA ASP A 113 2.29 11.77 -2.66
C ASP A 113 1.98 13.24 -2.97
N GLN A 114 1.65 13.57 -4.23
CA GLN A 114 1.25 14.92 -4.59
C GLN A 114 -0.03 15.36 -3.88
N LEU A 115 -1.04 14.49 -3.82
CA LEU A 115 -2.30 14.77 -3.15
C LEU A 115 -2.12 14.92 -1.63
N ASP A 116 -1.29 14.09 -0.99
CA ASP A 116 -0.97 14.24 0.43
C ASP A 116 -0.29 15.57 0.74
N ARG A 117 0.66 16.01 -0.10
CA ARG A 117 1.35 17.29 0.09
C ARG A 117 0.44 18.50 -0.07
N THR A 118 -0.52 18.44 -0.99
CA THR A 118 -1.46 19.55 -1.27
C THR A 118 -2.65 19.59 -0.30
N ALA A 119 -3.07 18.45 0.26
CA ALA A 119 -4.16 18.38 1.22
C ALA A 119 -3.79 18.90 2.62
N PHE A 120 -2.49 18.98 2.93
CA PHE A 120 -1.97 19.34 4.25
C PHE A 120 -0.92 20.47 4.24
N SER A 121 -0.80 21.20 3.13
CA SER A 121 -0.08 22.49 3.02
C SER A 121 -0.99 23.68 3.32
#